data_AF-A0A0Q1DXD6-F1
#
_entry.id   AF-A0A0Q1DXD6-F1
#
_cell.length_a   1.000
_cell.length_b   1.000
_cell.length_c   1.000
_cell.angle_alpha   90.00
_cell.angle_beta   90.00
_cell.angle_gamma   90.00
#
_symmetry.space_group_name_H-M   'P 1'
#
loop_
_entity.id
_entity.type
_entity.pdbx_description
1 polymer ?
#
loop_
_entity_poly.entity_id
_entity_poly.type
_entity_poly.pdbx_seq_one_letter_code
_entity_poly.pdbx_strand_id
1 'polypeptide(L)'
;MVIHNADIGILSEEIANVTIQNITTTGDHLAYYTIAMAAVHNVLAEKVKVYNKAVYLLSFNTFSAKNVYKDCEVFTDSALDQHSRTLQSFI
;
A
#
# COMPACT_ATOMS: atom_id res chain seq x y z
N MET A 1 4.76 -13.68 -1.20
CA MET A 1 5.23 -13.41 -2.58
C MET A 1 6.22 -12.26 -2.54
N VAL A 2 7.27 -12.28 -3.36
CA VAL A 2 8.24 -11.17 -3.48
C VAL A 2 8.02 -10.45 -4.81
N ILE A 3 7.91 -9.13 -4.76
CA ILE A 3 7.89 -8.23 -5.93
C ILE A 3 9.20 -7.45 -5.91
N HIS A 4 9.97 -7.54 -7.01
CA HIS A 4 11.34 -7.01 -7.07
C HIS A 4 11.48 -6.00 -8.21
N ASN A 5 12.08 -4.83 -7.93
CA ASN A 5 12.35 -3.74 -8.89
C ASN A 5 11.09 -3.28 -9.66
N ALA A 6 9.92 -3.32 -9.04
CA ALA A 6 8.71 -2.78 -9.63
C ALA A 6 8.61 -1.27 -9.38
N ASP A 7 8.09 -0.52 -10.36
CA ASP A 7 7.77 0.90 -10.18
C ASP A 7 6.52 1.10 -9.31
N ILE A 8 5.63 0.10 -9.32
CA ILE A 8 4.49 -0.02 -8.39
C ILE A 8 4.46 -1.45 -7.84
N GLY A 9 4.55 -1.61 -6.51
CA GLY A 9 4.50 -2.92 -5.86
C GLY A 9 3.10 -3.53 -5.89
N ILE A 10 2.14 -2.84 -5.29
CA ILE A 10 0.73 -3.23 -5.27
C ILE A 10 -0.10 -2.05 -5.75
N LEU A 11 -0.86 -2.25 -6.84
CA LEU A 11 -1.85 -1.31 -7.34
C LEU A 11 -3.23 -1.94 -7.18
N SER A 12 -4.07 -1.35 -6.32
CA SER A 12 -5.48 -1.73 -6.21
C SER A 12 -6.37 -0.55 -6.59
N GLU A 13 -7.20 -0.76 -7.60
CA GLU A 13 -8.11 0.24 -8.17
C GLU A 13 -9.50 -0.36 -8.34
N GLU A 14 -10.53 0.37 -7.90
CA GLU A 14 -11.95 0.03 -8.13
C GLU A 14 -12.35 -1.39 -7.68
N ILE A 15 -11.70 -1.89 -6.62
CA ILE A 15 -12.02 -3.19 -6.00
C ILE A 15 -12.66 -3.01 -4.61
N ALA A 16 -13.39 -4.03 -4.17
CA ALA A 16 -13.97 -4.06 -2.83
C ALA A 16 -13.87 -5.44 -2.18
N ASN A 17 -13.82 -5.47 -0.84
CA ASN A 17 -13.83 -6.69 -0.01
C ASN A 17 -12.69 -7.67 -0.33
N VAL A 18 -11.47 -7.15 -0.50
CA VAL A 18 -10.28 -7.94 -0.84
C VAL A 18 -9.28 -7.92 0.30
N THR A 19 -8.66 -9.07 0.58
CA THR A 19 -7.47 -9.15 1.44
C THR A 19 -6.24 -9.40 0.59
N ILE A 20 -5.26 -8.51 0.70
CA ILE A 20 -3.94 -8.63 0.10
C ILE A 20 -2.96 -8.92 1.24
N GLN A 21 -2.24 -10.03 1.19
CA GLN A 21 -1.43 -10.44 2.34
C GLN A 21 -0.12 -11.14 1.99
N ASN A 22 0.84 -11.08 2.91
CA ASN A 22 2.13 -11.77 2.83
C ASN A 22 2.93 -11.40 1.57
N ILE A 23 3.02 -10.09 1.31
CA ILE A 23 3.78 -9.51 0.20
C ILE A 23 5.05 -8.86 0.72
N THR A 24 6.15 -9.00 -0.03
CA THR A 24 7.40 -8.29 0.24
C THR A 24 7.83 -7.53 -1.01
N THR A 25 8.09 -6.23 -0.89
CA THR A 25 8.60 -5.40 -1.99
C THR A 25 10.08 -5.10 -1.77
N THR A 26 10.88 -5.25 -2.83
CA THR A 26 12.35 -5.16 -2.80
C THR A 26 12.87 -4.52 -4.09
N GLY A 27 14.12 -4.06 -4.07
CA GLY A 27 14.77 -3.48 -5.24
C GLY A 27 15.50 -2.16 -4.97
N ASP A 28 16.37 -1.80 -5.92
CA ASP A 28 17.18 -0.57 -5.88
C ASP A 28 16.56 0.57 -6.69
N HIS A 29 15.57 0.25 -7.54
CA HIS A 29 14.79 1.24 -8.29
C HIS A 29 13.96 2.11 -7.34
N LEU A 30 13.99 3.43 -7.53
CA LEU A 30 13.10 4.35 -6.82
C LEU A 30 11.69 4.23 -7.40
N ALA A 31 10.84 3.45 -6.74
CA ALA A 31 9.46 3.23 -7.15
C ALA A 31 8.58 4.49 -6.94
N TYR A 32 7.48 4.58 -7.66
CA TYR A 32 6.48 5.62 -7.39
C TYR A 32 5.59 5.23 -6.21
N TYR A 33 5.08 3.99 -6.18
CA TYR A 33 4.32 3.43 -5.06
C TYR A 33 4.87 2.07 -4.61
N THR A 34 4.94 1.80 -3.30
CA THR A 34 5.02 0.39 -2.85
C THR A 34 3.65 -0.24 -2.72
N ILE A 35 2.67 0.50 -2.20
CA ILE A 35 1.26 0.11 -2.16
C ILE A 35 0.38 1.34 -2.40
N ALA A 36 -0.53 1.23 -3.36
CA ALA A 36 -1.55 2.23 -3.65
C ALA A 36 -2.94 1.62 -3.59
N MET A 37 -3.81 2.22 -2.76
CA MET A 37 -5.23 1.90 -2.66
C MET A 37 -6.08 3.04 -3.19
N ALA A 38 -6.58 2.97 -4.43
CA ALA A 38 -7.34 4.03 -5.08
C ALA A 38 -8.78 3.62 -5.42
N ALA A 39 -9.75 4.44 -5.03
CA ALA A 39 -11.18 4.15 -5.20
C ALA A 39 -11.59 2.74 -4.68
N VAL A 40 -10.95 2.26 -3.61
CA VAL A 40 -11.23 0.93 -3.04
C VAL A 40 -12.05 0.99 -1.76
N HIS A 41 -12.86 -0.05 -1.52
CA HIS A 41 -13.72 -0.13 -0.34
C HIS A 41 -13.53 -1.44 0.43
N ASN A 42 -13.26 -1.35 1.73
CA ASN A 42 -13.11 -2.52 2.62
C ASN A 42 -12.00 -3.48 2.14
N VAL A 43 -10.82 -2.94 1.84
CA VAL A 43 -9.62 -3.68 1.50
C VAL A 43 -8.68 -3.76 2.71
N LEU A 44 -8.20 -4.96 3.00
CA LEU A 44 -7.20 -5.23 4.03
C LEU A 44 -5.86 -5.56 3.35
N ALA A 45 -4.83 -4.77 3.64
CA ALA A 45 -3.45 -5.14 3.37
C ALA A 45 -2.80 -5.62 4.68
N GLU A 46 -2.48 -6.92 4.78
CA GLU A 46 -1.92 -7.53 5.99
C GLU A 46 -0.52 -8.09 5.74
N LYS A 47 0.43 -7.88 6.68
CA LYS A 47 1.79 -8.47 6.60
C LYS A 47 2.51 -8.10 5.30
N VAL A 48 2.44 -6.83 4.91
CA VAL A 48 3.26 -6.32 3.80
C VAL A 48 4.57 -5.78 4.35
N LYS A 49 5.68 -6.22 3.77
CA LYS A 49 7.04 -5.79 4.14
C LYS A 49 7.66 -5.00 3.00
N VAL A 50 8.12 -3.79 3.28
CA VAL A 50 8.67 -2.89 2.27
C VAL A 50 10.15 -2.63 2.54
N TYR A 51 11.01 -3.04 1.61
CA TYR A 51 12.46 -2.84 1.70
C TYR A 51 13.02 -1.88 0.65
N ASN A 52 12.31 -1.66 -0.46
CA ASN A 52 12.73 -0.71 -1.50
C ASN A 52 12.29 0.72 -1.20
N LYS A 53 12.97 1.69 -1.81
CA LYS A 53 12.58 3.11 -1.76
C LYS A 53 11.41 3.39 -2.68
N ALA A 54 10.54 4.30 -2.27
CA ALA A 54 9.47 4.84 -3.11
C ALA A 54 9.12 6.28 -2.74
N VAL A 55 8.43 6.97 -3.66
CA VAL A 55 7.83 8.29 -3.37
C VAL A 55 6.72 8.16 -2.33
N TYR A 56 5.86 7.15 -2.49
CA TYR A 56 4.76 6.87 -1.56
C TYR A 56 4.77 5.39 -1.15
N LEU A 57 4.91 5.11 0.14
CA LEU A 57 5.09 3.74 0.61
C LEU A 57 3.74 3.05 0.85
N LEU A 58 3.01 3.52 1.87
CA LEU A 58 1.66 3.07 2.16
C LEU A 58 0.70 4.19 1.81
N SER A 59 -0.03 4.07 0.70
CA SER A 59 -0.94 5.13 0.25
C SER A 59 -2.40 4.71 0.35
N PHE A 60 -3.18 5.58 0.99
CA PHE A 60 -4.62 5.65 0.77
C PHE A 60 -4.91 6.77 -0.23
N ASN A 61 -5.36 6.39 -1.42
CA ASN A 61 -5.63 7.32 -2.50
C ASN A 61 -7.12 7.69 -2.57
N THR A 62 -7.42 8.73 -3.35
CA THR A 62 -8.73 9.37 -3.49
C THR A 62 -9.87 8.36 -3.63
N PHE A 63 -10.99 8.64 -2.95
CA PHE A 63 -12.21 7.81 -2.93
C PHE A 63 -12.08 6.45 -2.23
N SER A 64 -10.95 6.16 -1.59
CA SER A 64 -10.80 4.94 -0.79
C SER A 64 -11.44 5.08 0.59
N ALA A 65 -12.23 4.07 0.98
CA ALA A 65 -12.97 4.07 2.25
C ALA A 65 -12.89 2.73 3.01
N LYS A 66 -12.78 2.80 4.33
CA LYS A 66 -12.79 1.65 5.26
C LYS A 66 -11.69 0.62 4.97
N ASN A 67 -10.51 1.07 4.57
CA ASN A 67 -9.39 0.19 4.28
C ASN A 67 -8.43 0.15 5.46
N VAL A 68 -7.65 -0.93 5.56
CA VAL A 68 -6.76 -1.17 6.69
C VAL A 68 -5.41 -1.67 6.21
N TYR A 69 -4.33 -1.05 6.69
CA TYR A 69 -3.00 -1.65 6.72
C TYR A 69 -2.79 -2.27 8.09
N LYS A 70 -2.54 -3.58 8.17
CA LYS A 70 -2.34 -4.31 9.42
C LYS A 70 -1.04 -5.09 9.38
N ASP A 71 -0.28 -5.05 10.47
CA ASP A 71 1.00 -5.76 10.61
C ASP A 71 1.97 -5.50 9.43
N CYS A 72 1.91 -4.29 8.85
CA CYS A 72 2.76 -3.89 7.74
C CYS A 72 4.02 -3.19 8.27
N GLU A 73 5.17 -3.56 7.73
CA GLU A 73 6.48 -3.09 8.17
C GLU A 73 7.19 -2.39 7.00
N VAL A 74 7.68 -1.18 7.24
CA VAL A 74 8.44 -0.40 6.26
C VAL A 74 9.85 -0.22 6.80
N PHE A 75 10.84 -0.76 6.08
CA PHE A 75 12.26 -0.81 6.49
C PHE A 75 13.13 0.26 5.79
N THR A 76 12.49 1.25 5.17
CA THR A 76 13.12 2.42 4.55
C THR A 76 12.58 3.70 5.21
N ASP A 77 12.89 4.87 4.66
CA ASP A 77 12.31 6.18 5.03
C ASP A 77 10.78 6.08 5.15
N SER A 78 10.25 5.89 6.37
CA SER A 78 8.85 5.51 6.56
C SER A 78 7.91 6.69 6.31
N ALA A 79 6.93 6.53 5.40
CA ALA A 79 5.88 7.50 5.16
C ALA A 79 4.53 6.82 4.93
N LEU A 80 3.53 7.18 5.75
CA LEU A 80 2.12 6.92 5.47
C LEU A 80 1.58 8.13 4.71
N ASP A 81 1.00 7.87 3.54
CA ASP A 81 0.46 8.89 2.65
C ASP A 81 -1.08 8.78 2.58
N GLN A 82 -1.74 9.92 2.77
CA GLN A 82 -3.19 10.02 2.69
C GLN A 82 -3.58 11.16 1.74
N HIS A 83 -4.05 10.80 0.55
CA HIS A 83 -4.54 11.76 -0.43
C HIS A 83 -5.99 12.23 -0.10
N SER A 84 -6.41 13.32 -0.74
CA SER A 84 -7.71 13.96 -0.51
C SER A 84 -8.90 13.00 -0.61
N ARG A 85 -9.94 13.23 0.21
CA ARG A 85 -11.21 12.45 0.20
C ARG A 85 -11.02 10.95 0.45
N THR A 86 -10.26 10.61 1.48
CA THR A 86 -10.14 9.27 2.05
C THR A 86 -10.74 9.20 3.44
N LEU A 87 -11.45 8.11 3.74
CA LEU A 87 -12.03 7.84 5.07
C LEU A 87 -11.53 6.48 5.55
N GLN A 88 -10.62 6.46 6.53
CA GLN A 88 -10.03 5.23 7.04
C GLN A 88 -10.59 4.85 8.42
N SER A 89 -10.64 3.54 8.67
CA SER A 89 -10.99 2.99 9.97
C SER A 89 -9.70 2.61 10.69
N PHE A 90 -9.39 3.31 11.78
CA PHE A 90 -8.31 2.91 12.68
C PHE A 90 -8.88 1.86 13.64
N ILE A 91 -8.43 0.62 13.51
CA ILE A 91 -8.75 -0.49 14.42
C ILE A 91 -7.46 -1.06 14.97
#